data_AF-A0A252E138-F1
#
_entry.id   AF-A0A252E138-F1
#
_cell.length_a   1.000
_cell.length_b   1.000
_cell.length_c   1.000
_cell.angle_alpha   90.00
_cell.angle_beta   90.00
_cell.angle_gamma   90.00
#
_symmetry.space_group_name_H-M   'P 1'
#
loop_
_entity.id
_entity.type
_entity.pdbx_description
1 polymer ?
#
loop_
_entity_poly.entity_id
_entity_poly.type
_entity_poly.pdbx_seq_one_letter_code
_entity_poly.pdbx_strand_id
1 'polypeptide(L)'
;MVIGSDVTTVQSVSSYCLKKNLEVFPYYGLPTVEEMTLFAPHVLVLCLPIPDDFQSQLLQPCIFWSEQPIERKLSLVSTPTELYIYLEKVLAA
;
A
#
# COMPACT_ATOMS: atom_id res chain seq x y z
N MET A 1 1.00 1.20 6.18
CA MET A 1 0.02 2.23 5.78
C MET A 1 -0.56 1.85 4.43
N VAL A 2 -1.87 1.99 4.25
CA VAL A 2 -2.57 1.68 2.99
C VAL A 2 -3.06 3.00 2.39
N ILE A 3 -2.59 3.35 1.20
CA ILE A 3 -2.76 4.66 0.57
C ILE A 3 -3.53 4.49 -0.73
N GLY A 4 -4.57 5.27 -0.96
CA GLY A 4 -5.31 5.26 -2.23
C GLY A 4 -6.38 6.33 -2.31
N SER A 5 -6.85 6.61 -3.52
CA SER A 5 -7.96 7.55 -3.75
C SER A 5 -9.33 6.90 -3.66
N ASP A 6 -9.43 5.59 -3.94
CA ASP A 6 -10.69 4.85 -3.80
C ASP A 6 -10.88 4.35 -2.37
N VAL A 7 -11.91 4.89 -1.69
CA VAL A 7 -12.22 4.56 -0.30
C VAL A 7 -12.53 3.08 -0.12
N THR A 8 -13.25 2.47 -1.05
CA THR A 8 -13.68 1.07 -0.96
C THR A 8 -12.48 0.14 -1.06
N THR A 9 -11.57 0.39 -2.01
CA THR A 9 -10.34 -0.37 -2.16
C THR A 9 -9.45 -0.24 -0.94
N VAL A 10 -9.20 0.99 -0.45
CA VAL A 10 -8.37 1.23 0.75
C VAL A 10 -8.96 0.51 1.97
N GLN A 11 -10.27 0.57 2.17
CA GLN A 11 -10.94 -0.12 3.27
C GLN A 11 -10.88 -1.64 3.13
N SER A 12 -11.07 -2.17 1.92
CA SER A 12 -11.01 -3.62 1.65
C SER A 12 -9.62 -4.17 1.95
N VAL A 13 -8.57 -3.53 1.42
CA VAL A 13 -7.17 -3.88 1.65
C VAL A 13 -6.80 -3.74 3.12
N SER A 14 -7.21 -2.64 3.77
CA SER A 14 -6.95 -2.42 5.19
C SER A 14 -7.62 -3.47 6.07
N SER A 15 -8.89 -3.80 5.78
CA SER A 15 -9.63 -4.84 6.48
C SER A 15 -8.98 -6.20 6.35
N TYR A 16 -8.40 -6.50 5.19
CA TYR A 16 -7.65 -7.72 4.98
C TYR A 16 -6.38 -7.77 5.86
N CYS A 17 -5.59 -6.69 5.87
CA CYS A 17 -4.38 -6.60 6.71
C CYS A 17 -4.71 -6.70 8.22
N LEU A 18 -5.80 -6.05 8.67
CA LEU A 18 -6.26 -6.15 10.06
C LEU A 18 -6.64 -7.59 10.45
N LYS A 19 -7.30 -8.34 9.55
CA LYS A 19 -7.62 -9.76 9.76
C LYS A 19 -6.38 -10.65 9.88
N LYS A 20 -5.21 -10.16 9.47
CA LYS A 20 -3.90 -10.80 9.61
C LYS A 20 -3.13 -10.32 10.85
N ASN A 21 -3.81 -9.63 11.78
CA ASN A 21 -3.23 -9.04 12.99
C ASN A 21 -2.11 -8.02 12.72
N LEU A 22 -2.17 -7.33 11.58
CA LEU A 22 -1.26 -6.21 11.29
C LEU A 22 -1.87 -4.91 11.79
N GLU A 23 -1.03 -4.00 12.28
CA GLU A 23 -1.43 -2.61 12.51
C GLU A 23 -1.52 -1.89 11.16
N VAL A 24 -2.65 -1.22 10.93
CA VAL A 24 -2.94 -0.60 9.64
C VAL A 24 -3.45 0.81 9.83
N PHE A 25 -2.80 1.74 9.15
CA PHE A 25 -3.28 3.10 8.97
C PHE A 25 -3.82 3.28 7.54
N PRO A 26 -5.14 3.39 7.34
CA PRO A 26 -5.74 3.73 6.06
C PRO A 26 -5.59 5.22 5.78
N TYR A 27 -5.19 5.58 4.57
CA TYR A 27 -5.01 6.95 4.12
C TYR A 27 -5.70 7.17 2.78
N TYR A 28 -6.57 8.18 2.73
CA TYR A 28 -7.34 8.53 1.55
C TYR A 28 -6.73 9.74 0.86
N GLY A 29 -6.13 9.54 -0.31
CA GLY A 29 -5.33 10.56 -1.01
C GLY A 29 -3.83 10.28 -0.95
N LEU A 30 -3.01 11.32 -1.02
CA LEU A 30 -1.54 11.22 -0.97
C LEU A 30 -1.00 11.92 0.28
N PRO A 31 -0.27 11.21 1.14
CA PRO A 31 0.33 11.82 2.32
C PRO A 31 1.46 12.78 1.94
N THR A 32 1.58 13.85 2.71
CA THR A 32 2.70 14.77 2.70
C THR A 32 3.96 14.12 3.29
N VAL A 33 5.13 14.71 3.05
CA VAL A 33 6.40 14.25 3.63
C VAL A 33 6.36 14.32 5.16
N GLU A 34 5.71 15.35 5.70
CA GLU A 34 5.51 15.55 7.13
C GLU A 34 4.65 14.43 7.73
N GLU A 35 3.54 14.06 7.09
CA GLU A 35 2.69 12.94 7.52
C GLU A 35 3.45 11.61 7.44
N MET A 36 4.19 11.38 6.35
CA MET A 36 5.02 10.18 6.20
C MET A 36 6.09 10.07 7.29
N THR A 37 6.67 11.20 7.70
CA THR A 37 7.65 11.27 8.78
C THR A 37 6.98 11.03 10.14
N LEU A 38 5.80 11.62 10.37
CA LEU A 38 5.06 11.51 11.62
C LEU A 38 4.56 10.09 11.88
N PHE A 39 3.95 9.46 10.86
CA PHE A 39 3.40 8.11 10.97
C PHE A 39 4.47 7.03 10.84
N ALA A 40 5.62 7.34 10.26
CA ALA A 40 6.77 6.46 10.08
C ALA A 40 6.39 5.01 9.68
N PRO A 41 5.62 4.82 8.58
CA PRO A 41 5.09 3.50 8.25
C PRO A 41 6.21 2.53 7.86
N HIS A 42 6.15 1.29 8.38
CA HIS A 42 7.11 0.23 8.02
C HIS A 42 6.99 -0.19 6.55
N VAL A 43 5.76 -0.29 6.05
CA VAL A 43 5.44 -0.72 4.67
C VAL A 43 4.30 0.12 4.13
N LEU A 44 4.37 0.42 2.84
CA LEU A 44 3.33 1.12 2.10
C LEU A 44 2.62 0.16 1.16
N VAL A 45 1.29 0.14 1.23
CA VAL A 45 0.45 -0.50 0.20
C VAL A 45 -0.20 0.62 -0.60
N LEU A 46 0.17 0.75 -1.87
CA LEU A 46 -0.27 1.79 -2.77
C LEU A 46 -1.39 1.24 -3.66
N CYS A 47 -2.64 1.57 -3.33
CA CYS A 47 -3.82 1.23 -4.11
C CYS A 47 -3.89 2.15 -5.33
N LEU A 48 -3.67 1.59 -6.51
CA LEU A 48 -3.65 2.31 -7.77
C LEU A 48 -5.05 2.81 -8.17
N PRO A 49 -5.14 3.93 -8.92
CA PRO A 49 -4.04 4.73 -9.47
C PRO A 49 -3.37 5.65 -8.43
N ILE A 50 -2.06 5.83 -8.57
CA ILE A 50 -1.25 6.78 -7.79
C ILE A 50 -0.32 7.54 -8.75
N PRO A 51 -0.10 8.86 -8.56
CA PRO A 51 0.82 9.63 -9.38
C PRO A 51 2.26 9.10 -9.36
N ASP A 52 2.96 9.19 -10.49
CA ASP A 52 4.30 8.60 -10.65
C ASP A 52 5.38 9.40 -9.91
N ASP A 53 5.17 10.72 -9.74
CA ASP A 53 6.02 11.60 -8.95
C ASP A 53 6.01 11.24 -7.46
N PHE A 54 4.87 10.79 -6.94
CA PHE A 54 4.76 10.34 -5.55
C PHE A 54 5.67 9.14 -5.26
N GLN A 55 5.77 8.17 -6.18
CA GLN A 55 6.60 6.98 -6.00
C GLN A 55 8.08 7.30 -5.81
N SER A 56 8.57 8.34 -6.50
CA SER A 56 9.98 8.74 -6.44
C SER A 56 10.40 9.31 -5.07
N GLN A 57 9.42 9.70 -4.24
CA GLN A 57 9.66 10.34 -2.94
C GLN A 57 9.63 9.32 -1.78
N LEU A 58 9.27 8.07 -2.04
CA LEU A 58 9.09 7.05 -1.02
C LEU A 58 10.41 6.33 -0.74
N LEU A 59 10.81 6.30 0.52
CA LEU A 59 11.98 5.57 1.00
C LEU A 59 11.59 4.20 1.59
N GLN A 60 10.32 4.03 1.93
CA GLN A 60 9.79 2.81 2.51
C GLN A 60 9.53 1.75 1.44
N PRO A 61 9.58 0.46 1.79
CA PRO A 61 9.11 -0.61 0.93
C PRO A 61 7.67 -0.39 0.47
N CYS A 62 7.45 -0.49 -0.84
CA CYS A 62 6.15 -0.26 -1.48
C CYS A 62 5.61 -1.53 -2.11
N ILE A 63 4.33 -1.83 -1.87
CA ILE A 63 3.54 -2.86 -2.52
C ILE A 63 2.47 -2.18 -3.35
N PHE A 64 2.43 -2.43 -4.65
CA PHE A 64 1.41 -1.85 -5.53
C PHE A 64 0.20 -2.76 -5.62
N TRP A 65 -0.96 -2.26 -5.18
CA TRP A 65 -2.23 -2.96 -5.25
C TRP A 65 -3.05 -2.46 -6.44
N SER A 66 -3.57 -3.38 -7.24
CA SER A 66 -4.56 -3.06 -8.27
C SER A 66 -5.54 -4.20 -8.45
N GLU A 67 -6.83 -3.90 -8.38
CA GLU A 67 -7.90 -4.85 -8.71
C GLU A 67 -8.04 -5.05 -10.23
N GLN A 68 -7.51 -4.11 -11.02
CA GLN A 68 -7.49 -4.21 -12.48
C GLN A 68 -6.11 -4.61 -13.00
N PRO A 69 -6.04 -5.40 -14.08
CA PRO A 69 -4.78 -5.62 -14.78
C PRO A 69 -4.29 -4.30 -15.37
N ILE A 70 -3.12 -3.84 -14.94
CA ILE A 70 -2.48 -2.63 -15.47
C ILE A 70 -1.25 -3.06 -16.27
N GLU A 71 -1.06 -2.49 -17.46
CA GLU A 71 0.12 -2.70 -18.32
C GLU A 71 1.39 -2.01 -17.78
N ARG A 72 1.61 -2.01 -16.46
CA ARG A 72 2.83 -1.47 -15.86
C ARG A 72 3.78 -2.62 -15.53
N LYS A 73 5.08 -2.42 -15.77
CA LYS A 73 6.18 -3.35 -15.40
C LYS A 73 6.41 -3.51 -13.89
N LEU A 74 5.48 -3.02 -13.06
CA LEU A 74 5.58 -3.12 -11.60
C LEU A 74 5.09 -4.50 -11.15
N SER A 75 5.68 -5.04 -10.08
CA SER A 75 5.17 -6.22 -9.40
C SER A 75 3.83 -5.90 -8.74
N LEU A 76 2.77 -6.01 -9.54
CA LEU A 76 1.38 -5.75 -9.14
C LEU A 76 0.85 -6.90 -8.32
N VAL A 77 0.21 -6.55 -7.22
CA VAL A 77 -0.56 -7.45 -6.37
C VAL A 77 -2.03 -7.20 -6.66
N SER A 78 -2.76 -8.25 -7.05
CA SER A 78 -4.19 -8.15 -7.36
C SER A 78 -5.07 -9.01 -6.47
N THR A 79 -4.46 -9.91 -5.68
CA THR A 79 -5.18 -10.77 -4.75
C THR A 79 -4.74 -10.55 -3.30
N PRO A 80 -5.64 -10.74 -2.33
CA PRO A 80 -5.27 -10.63 -0.92
C PRO A 80 -4.16 -11.62 -0.50
N THR A 81 -4.14 -12.82 -1.10
CA THR A 81 -3.11 -13.82 -0.83
C THR A 81 -1.72 -13.36 -1.27
N GLU A 82 -1.60 -12.79 -2.47
CA GLU A 82 -0.35 -12.19 -2.94
C GLU A 82 0.10 -11.05 -2.03
N LEU A 83 -0.83 -10.18 -1.62
CA LEU A 83 -0.54 -9.09 -0.69
C LEU A 83 0.08 -9.62 0.61
N TYR A 84 -0.50 -10.67 1.17
CA TYR A 84 0.02 -11.28 2.39
C TYR A 84 1.43 -11.85 2.21
N ILE A 85 1.68 -12.56 1.11
CA ILE A 85 3.02 -13.11 0.80
C ILE A 85 4.07 -12.00 0.73
N TYR A 86 3.75 -10.86 0.11
CA TYR A 86 4.67 -9.73 0.05
C TYR A 86 4.84 -9.05 1.40
N LEU A 87 3.76 -8.87 2.17
CA LEU A 87 3.83 -8.31 3.52
C LEU A 87 4.73 -9.16 4.43
N GLU A 88 4.61 -10.49 4.41
CA GLU A 88 5.49 -11.37 5.19
C GLU A 88 6.96 -11.22 4.79
N LYS A 89 7.26 -11.14 3.49
CA LYS A 89 8.64 -10.96 3.00
C LYS A 89 9.24 -9.64 3.45
N VAL A 90 8.46 -8.56 3.41
CA VAL A 90 8.95 -7.21 3.73
C VAL A 90 9.04 -6.99 5.24
N LEU A 91 8.10 -7.53 6.02
CA LEU A 91 8.10 -7.37 7.48
C LEU A 91 9.07 -8.31 8.21
N ALA A 92 9.54 -9.37 7.55
CA ALA A 92 10.57 -10.26 8.09
C ALA A 92 12.02 -9.78 7.82
N ALA A 93 12.18 -8.73 7.00
CA ALA A 93 13.48 -8.15 6.62
C ALA A 93 13.85 -6.99 7.53
#